data_AF-P24779-F1
#
_entry.id   AF-P24779-F1
#
_cell.length_a   1.000
_cell.length_b   1.000
_cell.length_c   1.000
_cell.angle_alpha   90.00
_cell.angle_beta   90.00
_cell.angle_gamma   90.00
#
_symmetry.space_group_name_H-M   'P 1'
#
loop_
_entity.id
_entity.type
_entity.pdbx_description
1 polymer ?
#
loop_
_entity_poly.entity_id
_entity_poly.type
_entity_poly.pdbx_seq_one_letter_code
_entity_poly.pdbx_strand_id
1 'polypeptide(L)' 'LKCNKLIPLAYKTCPAGKNLCYKMFMVAAPKVPVKRGCIDACPKNSLLVKYVCCNTDRCN' A
#
# COMPACT_ATOMS: atom_id res chain seq x y z
N LEU A 1 10.35 7.69 4.43
CA LEU A 1 9.47 7.01 3.47
C LEU A 1 8.20 7.84 3.24
N LYS A 2 7.89 8.16 1.98
CA LYS A 2 6.63 8.76 1.55
C LYS A 2 5.83 7.72 0.78
N CYS A 3 4.52 7.62 1.01
CA CYS A 3 3.65 6.69 0.27
C CYS A 3 2.47 7.44 -0.36
N ASN A 4 2.04 7.00 -1.52
CA ASN A 4 0.84 7.51 -2.17
C ASN A 4 -0.40 7.13 -1.34
N LYS A 5 -1.39 8.03 -1.30
CA LYS A 5 -2.75 7.77 -0.82
C LYS A 5 -3.54 7.07 -1.93
N LEU A 6 -4.82 6.78 -1.70
CA LEU A 6 -5.70 6.11 -2.67
C LEU A 6 -5.69 6.82 -4.04
N ILE A 7 -5.80 8.15 -4.01
CA ILE A 7 -5.59 9.01 -5.18
C ILE A 7 -4.08 9.25 -5.30
N PRO A 8 -3.41 8.78 -6.37
CA PRO A 8 -1.94 8.78 -6.47
C PRO A 8 -1.30 10.18 -6.54
N LEU A 9 -2.10 11.21 -6.85
CA LEU A 9 -1.67 12.62 -6.80
C LEU A 9 -1.39 13.09 -5.36
N ALA A 10 -2.06 12.50 -4.37
CA ALA A 10 -1.86 12.81 -2.98
C ALA A 10 -0.93 11.78 -2.33
N TYR A 11 0.05 12.24 -1.56
CA TYR A 11 0.94 11.39 -0.78
C TYR A 11 0.91 11.76 0.71
N LYS A 12 1.51 10.91 1.53
CA LYS A 12 1.74 11.17 2.96
C LYS A 12 3.12 10.69 3.37
N THR A 13 3.71 11.36 4.35
CA THR A 13 4.91 10.88 5.04
C THR A 13 4.49 9.78 6.01
N CYS A 14 5.23 8.67 6.03
CA CYS A 14 4.98 7.60 6.98
C CYS A 14 5.45 7.98 8.39
N PRO A 15 4.69 7.65 9.44
CA PRO A 15 5.17 7.82 10.81
C PRO A 15 6.31 6.85 11.10
N ALA A 16 7.07 7.13 12.18
CA ALA A 16 8.08 6.23 12.69
C ALA A 16 7.51 4.82 12.92
N GLY A 17 8.29 3.78 12.57
CA GLY A 17 7.87 2.37 12.65
C GLY A 17 7.13 1.85 11.41
N LYS A 18 6.64 2.69 10.50
CA LYS A 18 5.97 2.26 9.25
C LYS A 18 6.86 2.43 8.03
N ASN A 19 7.80 1.49 7.89
CA ASN A 19 8.88 1.54 6.90
C ASN A 19 8.55 0.89 5.55
N LEU A 20 7.28 0.56 5.31
CA LEU A 20 6.81 0.03 4.02
C LEU A 20 5.62 0.83 3.52
N CYS A 21 5.51 0.95 2.20
CA CYS A 21 4.29 1.33 1.52
C CYS A 21 3.51 0.07 1.08
N TYR A 22 2.19 0.15 0.96
CA TYR A 22 1.36 -0.94 0.44
C TYR A 22 0.26 -0.47 -0.53
N LYS A 23 -0.11 -1.36 -1.46
CA LYS A 23 -1.36 -1.36 -2.22
C LYS A 23 -2.19 -2.57 -1.82
N MET A 24 -3.48 -2.38 -1.55
CA MET A 24 -4.45 -3.43 -1.29
C MET A 24 -5.43 -3.53 -2.45
N PHE A 25 -5.69 -4.75 -2.91
CA PHE A 25 -6.61 -5.05 -4.01
C PHE A 25 -7.59 -6.13 -3.59
N MET A 26 -8.82 -6.05 -4.09
CA MET A 26 -9.70 -7.21 -4.13
C MET A 26 -9.24 -8.11 -5.28
N VAL A 27 -9.15 -9.42 -5.06
CA VAL A 27 -8.74 -10.38 -6.11
C VAL A 27 -9.68 -10.32 -7.31
N ALA A 28 -10.97 -10.05 -7.10
CA ALA A 28 -11.96 -9.84 -8.17
C ALA A 28 -11.71 -8.59 -9.02
N ALA A 29 -10.97 -7.60 -8.52
CA ALA A 29 -10.68 -6.33 -9.20
C ALA A 29 -9.19 -5.95 -9.07
N PRO A 30 -8.26 -6.73 -9.64
CA PRO A 30 -6.83 -6.63 -9.36
C PRO A 30 -6.18 -5.35 -9.92
N LYS A 31 -6.88 -4.62 -10.79
CA LYS A 31 -6.41 -3.35 -11.38
C LYS A 31 -6.78 -2.12 -10.55
N VAL A 32 -7.75 -2.25 -9.64
CA VAL A 32 -8.28 -1.12 -8.86
C VAL A 32 -7.85 -1.28 -7.40
N PRO A 33 -6.82 -0.57 -6.94
CA PRO A 33 -6.42 -0.61 -5.55
C PRO A 33 -7.54 0.01 -4.69
N VAL A 34 -8.00 -0.73 -3.69
CA VAL A 34 -9.02 -0.28 -2.73
C VAL A 34 -8.42 0.51 -1.57
N LYS A 35 -7.11 0.35 -1.33
CA LYS A 35 -6.40 1.10 -0.27
C LYS A 35 -4.91 1.22 -0.59
N ARG A 36 -4.33 2.36 -0.20
CA ARG A 36 -2.90 2.65 -0.28
C ARG A 36 -2.43 3.34 1.00
N GLY A 37 -1.21 3.07 1.45
CA GLY A 37 -0.62 3.79 2.57
C GLY A 37 0.68 3.21 3.10
N CYS A 38 1.00 3.56 4.34
CA CYS A 38 2.16 3.08 5.07
C CYS A 38 1.78 1.92 6.00
N ILE A 39 2.67 0.96 6.16
CA ILE A 39 2.55 -0.16 7.08
C ILE A 39 3.94 -0.54 7.64
N ASP A 40 3.96 -1.20 8.78
CA ASP A 40 5.13 -1.73 9.46
C ASP A 40 5.54 -3.11 8.92
N ALA A 41 4.56 -4.00 8.71
CA ALA A 41 4.76 -5.32 8.14
C ALA A 41 3.83 -5.58 6.95
N CYS A 42 4.30 -6.29 5.92
CA CYS A 42 3.48 -6.60 4.76
C CYS A 42 2.45 -7.69 5.11
N PRO A 43 1.13 -7.43 5.00
CA PRO A 43 0.13 -8.44 5.33
C PRO A 43 0.20 -9.63 4.37
N LYS A 44 -0.11 -10.82 4.88
CA LYS A 44 -0.23 -12.01 4.05
C LYS A 44 -1.43 -11.88 3.11
N ASN A 45 -1.26 -12.30 1.85
CA ASN A 45 -2.37 -12.41 0.90
C ASN A 45 -3.40 -13.44 1.39
N SER A 46 -4.67 -13.22 1.05
CA SER A 46 -5.76 -14.15 1.28
C SER A 46 -6.44 -14.54 -0.03
N LEU A 47 -7.46 -15.40 0.04
CA LEU A 47 -8.27 -15.79 -1.12
C LEU A 47 -8.97 -14.61 -1.79
N LEU A 48 -9.27 -13.54 -1.03
CA LEU A 48 -10.07 -12.40 -1.51
C LEU A 48 -9.28 -11.10 -1.60
N VAL A 49 -8.15 -10.98 -0.89
CA VAL A 49 -7.39 -9.73 -0.77
C VAL A 49 -5.92 -9.96 -1.08
N LYS A 50 -5.38 -9.11 -1.95
CA LYS A 50 -3.96 -9.08 -2.32
C LYS A 50 -3.30 -7.80 -1.81
N TYR A 51 -2.12 -7.96 -1.22
CA TYR A 51 -1.23 -6.89 -0.79
C TYR A 51 0.03 -6.87 -1.66
N VAL A 52 0.45 -5.68 -2.05
CA VAL A 52 1.75 -5.43 -2.70
C VAL A 52 2.46 -4.39 -1.86
N CYS A 53 3.61 -4.75 -1.31
CA CYS A 53 4.41 -3.86 -0.46
C CYS A 53 5.75 -3.51 -1.11
N CYS A 54 6.28 -2.34 -0.76
CA CYS A 54 7.55 -1.83 -1.27
C CYS A 54 8.16 -0.84 -0.25
N ASN A 55 9.46 -0.60 -0.32
CA ASN A 55 10.23 0.13 0.72
C ASN A 55 10.91 1.42 0.20
N THR A 56 10.49 1.93 -0.95
CA THR A 56 11.02 3.16 -1.58
C THR A 56 9.96 4.27 -1.63
N ASP A 57 10.38 5.51 -1.78
CA ASP A 57 9.44 6.66 -1.79
C ASP A 57 8.45 6.57 -2.96
N ARG A 58 7.16 6.72 -2.65
CA ARG A 58 6.01 6.77 -3.57
C ARG A 58 5.87 5.55 -4.48
N CYS A 59 6.33 4.39 -4.04
CA CYS A 59 6.30 3.14 -4.81
C CYS A 59 4.91 2.48 -4.88
N ASN A 60 4.02 2.78 -3.92
CA ASN A 60 2.67 2.20 -3.83
C ASN A 60 1.57 3.02 -4.52
#